data_AF-A0A1M3M6T6-F1
#
_entry.id   AF-A0A1M3M6T6-F1
#
_cell.length_a   1.000
_cell.length_b   1.000
_cell.length_c   1.000
_cell.angle_alpha   90.00
_cell.angle_beta   90.00
_cell.angle_gamma   90.00
#
_symmetry.space_group_name_H-M   'P 1'
#
loop_
_entity.id
_entity.type
_entity.pdbx_description
1 polymer ?
#
loop_
_entity_poly.entity_id
_entity_poly.type
_entity_poly.pdbx_seq_one_letter_code
_entity_poly.pdbx_strand_id
1 'polypeptide(L)'
;MFGFGHPAADDRRAAEQAAIDQAKRICKVELAKMHEASPEEAERLGKWLKDRCGQDKALPFDFKRKLLERARLYECNANMRAADRALHVALRLAAEEHMTERAAKLGEGRKYFSKACSLGAGDDFRKAGQRLIENIMMTGGVQHKGPTRAKPGDFAPRAPNRAKT
;
A
#
# COMPACT_ATOMS: atom_id res chain seq x y z
N MET A 1 -19.05 12.57 -65.47
CA MET A 1 -19.77 13.20 -64.32
C MET A 1 -19.82 12.20 -63.18
N PHE A 2 -19.41 12.65 -61.99
CA PHE A 2 -19.59 12.05 -60.65
C PHE A 2 -19.05 10.65 -60.38
N GLY A 3 -17.83 10.61 -59.81
CA GLY A 3 -17.34 9.47 -59.05
C GLY A 3 -17.99 9.42 -57.67
N PHE A 4 -18.70 8.35 -57.38
CA PHE A 4 -19.21 8.02 -56.05
C PHE A 4 -18.04 7.55 -55.17
N GLY A 5 -17.33 8.48 -54.54
CA GLY A 5 -16.42 8.17 -53.46
C GLY A 5 -17.22 7.80 -52.21
N HIS A 6 -17.02 6.59 -51.67
CA HIS A 6 -17.65 6.09 -50.44
C HIS A 6 -17.32 6.99 -49.22
N PRO A 7 -18.23 7.84 -48.73
CA PRO A 7 -17.99 8.62 -47.50
C PRO A 7 -18.21 7.75 -46.25
N ALA A 8 -19.03 6.70 -46.39
CA ALA A 8 -19.54 5.91 -45.27
C ALA A 8 -18.47 5.05 -44.56
N ALA A 9 -17.33 4.75 -45.19
CA ALA A 9 -16.28 3.93 -44.57
C ALA A 9 -15.40 4.76 -43.64
N ASP A 10 -15.07 6.00 -44.04
CA ASP A 10 -14.26 6.91 -43.24
C ASP A 10 -15.06 7.47 -42.05
N ASP A 11 -16.34 7.77 -42.24
CA ASP A 11 -17.25 8.20 -41.16
C ASP A 11 -17.44 7.10 -40.09
N ARG A 12 -17.53 5.83 -40.50
CA ARG A 12 -17.63 4.69 -39.58
C ARG A 12 -16.34 4.50 -38.78
N ARG A 13 -15.18 4.59 -39.43
CA ARG A 13 -13.87 4.52 -38.75
C ARG A 13 -13.69 5.66 -37.75
N ALA A 14 -14.12 6.87 -38.11
CA ALA A 14 -14.08 8.02 -37.20
C ALA A 14 -14.98 7.81 -35.98
N ALA A 15 -16.20 7.29 -36.18
CA ALA A 15 -17.12 6.98 -35.09
C ALA A 15 -16.61 5.86 -34.16
N GLU A 16 -16.03 4.80 -34.72
CA GLU A 16 -15.39 3.72 -33.94
C GLU A 16 -14.21 4.23 -33.12
N GLN A 17 -13.36 5.08 -33.72
CA GLN A 17 -12.23 5.68 -33.03
C GLN A 17 -12.70 6.61 -31.89
N ALA A 18 -13.72 7.42 -32.13
CA ALA A 18 -14.32 8.28 -31.10
C ALA A 18 -14.89 7.47 -29.92
N ALA A 19 -15.55 6.33 -30.21
CA ALA A 19 -16.07 5.44 -29.18
C ALA A 19 -14.94 4.81 -28.34
N ILE A 20 -13.85 4.37 -28.98
CA ILE A 20 -12.66 3.85 -28.29
C ILE A 20 -12.04 4.93 -27.40
N ASP A 21 -11.92 6.16 -27.89
CA ASP A 21 -11.31 7.24 -27.12
C ASP A 21 -12.19 7.71 -25.96
N GLN A 22 -13.52 7.68 -26.12
CA GLN A 22 -14.45 7.86 -25.01
C GLN A 22 -14.30 6.75 -23.96
N ALA A 23 -14.23 5.48 -24.37
CA ALA A 23 -14.02 4.36 -23.46
C ALA A 23 -12.70 4.48 -22.69
N LYS A 24 -11.60 4.86 -23.37
CA LYS A 24 -10.32 5.17 -22.72
C LYS A 24 -10.44 6.30 -21.71
N ARG A 25 -11.17 7.37 -22.04
CA ARG A 25 -11.36 8.53 -21.15
C ARG A 25 -12.08 8.13 -19.87
N ILE A 26 -13.16 7.36 -19.97
CA ILE A 26 -13.89 6.85 -18.80
C ILE A 26 -12.95 6.04 -17.91
N CYS A 27 -12.20 5.10 -18.48
CA CYS A 27 -11.26 4.28 -17.72
C CYS A 27 -10.17 5.12 -17.01
N LYS A 28 -9.65 6.16 -17.68
CA LYS A 28 -8.65 7.07 -17.10
C LYS A 28 -9.21 7.89 -15.94
N VAL A 29 -10.46 8.35 -16.04
CA VAL A 29 -11.13 9.10 -14.96
C VAL A 29 -11.28 8.22 -13.72
N GLU A 30 -11.74 6.98 -13.89
CA GLU A 30 -11.88 6.05 -12.76
C GLU A 30 -10.52 5.66 -12.17
N LEU A 31 -9.50 5.46 -13.01
CA LEU A 31 -8.13 5.21 -12.55
C LEU A 31 -7.58 6.39 -11.74
N ALA A 32 -7.88 7.64 -12.12
CA ALA A 32 -7.43 8.82 -11.39
C ALA A 32 -8.01 8.88 -9.96
N LYS A 33 -9.27 8.45 -9.77
CA LYS A 33 -9.90 8.37 -8.44
C LYS A 33 -9.18 7.41 -7.50
N MET A 34 -8.51 6.38 -8.02
CA MET A 34 -7.74 5.43 -7.19
C MET A 34 -6.51 6.06 -6.52
N HIS A 35 -6.03 7.23 -6.98
CA HIS A 35 -4.80 7.83 -6.47
C HIS A 35 -4.86 8.13 -4.96
N GLU A 36 -6.02 8.55 -4.47
CA GLU A 36 -6.25 8.94 -3.07
C GLU A 36 -7.32 8.09 -2.37
N ALA A 37 -7.85 7.08 -3.07
CA ALA A 37 -8.86 6.18 -2.55
C ALA A 37 -8.41 5.42 -1.29
N SER A 38 -9.39 5.03 -0.47
CA SER A 38 -9.17 4.03 0.59
C SER A 38 -8.80 2.67 -0.01
N PRO A 39 -8.21 1.74 0.77
CA PRO A 39 -7.93 0.38 0.30
C PRO A 39 -9.16 -0.33 -0.29
N GLU A 40 -10.32 -0.19 0.37
CA GLU A 40 -11.58 -0.80 -0.07
C GLU A 40 -12.08 -0.19 -1.38
N GLU A 41 -12.01 1.13 -1.51
CA GLU A 41 -12.42 1.83 -2.72
C GLU A 41 -11.48 1.52 -3.88
N ALA A 42 -10.17 1.45 -3.62
CA ALA A 42 -9.19 1.08 -4.63
C ALA A 42 -9.40 -0.37 -5.12
N GLU A 43 -9.68 -1.32 -4.23
CA GLU A 43 -10.01 -2.70 -4.62
C GLU A 43 -11.29 -2.77 -5.46
N ARG A 44 -12.33 -2.03 -5.05
CA ARG A 44 -13.59 -1.94 -5.81
C ARG A 44 -13.38 -1.36 -7.21
N LEU A 45 -12.65 -0.25 -7.32
CA LEU A 45 -12.33 0.40 -8.60
C LEU A 45 -11.44 -0.49 -9.47
N GLY A 46 -10.45 -1.17 -8.87
CA GLY A 46 -9.58 -2.13 -9.56
C GLY A 46 -10.38 -3.29 -10.16
N LYS A 47 -11.33 -3.85 -9.40
CA LYS A 47 -12.25 -4.87 -9.91
C LYS A 47 -13.11 -4.34 -11.05
N TRP A 48 -13.70 -3.15 -10.88
CA TRP A 48 -14.51 -2.52 -11.93
C TRP A 48 -13.72 -2.30 -13.23
N LEU A 49 -12.48 -1.80 -13.14
CA LEU A 49 -11.61 -1.61 -14.30
C LEU A 49 -11.27 -2.94 -14.98
N LYS A 50 -11.03 -4.00 -14.19
CA LYS A 50 -10.78 -5.35 -14.71
C LYS A 50 -11.98 -5.90 -15.46
N ASP A 51 -13.17 -5.80 -14.88
CA ASP A 51 -14.42 -6.28 -15.49
C ASP A 51 -14.71 -5.50 -16.78
N ARG A 52 -14.56 -4.17 -16.76
CA ARG A 52 -14.73 -3.31 -17.93
C ARG A 52 -13.75 -3.68 -19.06
N CYS A 53 -12.48 -3.89 -18.74
CA CYS A 53 -11.47 -4.31 -19.71
C CYS A 53 -11.73 -5.71 -20.30
N GLY A 54 -12.35 -6.60 -19.53
CA GLY A 54 -12.75 -7.93 -19.98
C GLY A 54 -13.94 -7.90 -20.96
N GLN A 55 -14.90 -7.00 -20.72
CA GLN A 55 -16.12 -6.87 -21.55
C GLN A 55 -15.86 -6.11 -22.86
N ASP A 56 -15.07 -5.04 -22.80
CA ASP A 56 -14.89 -4.14 -23.95
C ASP A 56 -13.80 -4.67 -24.89
N LYS A 57 -14.21 -5.37 -25.96
CA LYS A 57 -13.29 -5.92 -26.98
C LYS A 57 -12.67 -4.85 -27.89
N ALA A 58 -13.24 -3.65 -27.94
CA ALA A 58 -12.75 -2.56 -28.80
C ALA A 58 -11.53 -1.85 -28.19
N LEU A 59 -11.33 -1.95 -26.88
CA LEU A 59 -10.16 -1.38 -26.22
C LEU A 59 -8.85 -2.10 -26.65
N PRO A 60 -7.81 -1.36 -27.07
CA PRO A 60 -6.53 -1.95 -27.44
C PRO A 60 -5.87 -2.73 -26.29
N PHE A 61 -5.25 -3.87 -26.61
CA PHE A 61 -4.59 -4.73 -25.63
C PHE A 61 -3.55 -3.98 -24.79
N ASP A 62 -2.67 -3.19 -25.42
CA ASP A 62 -1.66 -2.42 -24.70
C ASP A 62 -2.24 -1.40 -23.74
N PHE A 63 -3.38 -0.80 -24.09
CA PHE A 63 -4.08 0.13 -23.21
C PHE A 63 -4.60 -0.61 -21.97
N LYS A 64 -5.27 -1.75 -22.16
CA LYS A 64 -5.78 -2.58 -21.06
C LYS A 64 -4.66 -3.02 -20.12
N ARG A 65 -3.56 -3.53 -20.67
CA ARG A 65 -2.39 -3.95 -19.88
C ARG A 65 -1.86 -2.82 -19.00
N LYS A 66 -1.55 -1.66 -19.60
CA LYS A 66 -1.02 -0.49 -18.87
C LYS A 66 -2.01 0.03 -17.82
N LEU A 67 -3.29 0.05 -18.14
CA LEU A 67 -4.35 0.49 -17.23
C LEU A 67 -4.43 -0.41 -15.99
N LEU A 68 -4.45 -1.74 -16.19
CA LEU A 68 -4.54 -2.71 -15.10
C LEU A 68 -3.26 -2.78 -14.25
N GLU A 69 -2.08 -2.65 -14.87
CA GLU A 69 -0.82 -2.49 -14.15
C GLU A 69 -0.83 -1.26 -13.24
N ARG A 70 -1.33 -0.13 -13.76
CA ARG A 70 -1.46 1.12 -13.00
C ARG A 70 -2.51 1.01 -11.89
N ALA A 71 -3.64 0.35 -12.15
CA ALA A 71 -4.66 0.10 -11.15
C ALA A 71 -4.11 -0.75 -9.99
N ARG A 72 -3.38 -1.82 -10.30
CA ARG A 72 -2.70 -2.67 -9.31
C ARG A 72 -1.70 -1.86 -8.47
N LEU A 73 -0.92 -0.98 -9.10
CA LEU A 73 0.01 -0.08 -8.40
C LEU A 73 -0.74 0.85 -7.43
N TYR A 74 -1.85 1.45 -7.85
CA TYR A 74 -2.62 2.34 -6.98
C TYR A 74 -3.31 1.59 -5.83
N GLU A 75 -3.82 0.38 -6.06
CA GLU A 75 -4.33 -0.49 -5.00
C GLU A 75 -3.21 -0.84 -4.00
N CYS A 76 -2.00 -1.15 -4.49
CA CYS A 76 -0.84 -1.41 -3.65
C CYS A 76 -0.50 -0.18 -2.78
N ASN A 77 -0.40 1.00 -3.39
CA ASN A 77 -0.09 2.24 -2.70
C ASN A 77 -1.15 2.61 -1.64
N ALA A 78 -2.44 2.40 -1.93
CA ALA A 78 -3.51 2.61 -0.97
C ALA A 78 -3.34 1.72 0.27
N ASN A 79 -3.05 0.42 0.06
CA ASN A 79 -2.76 -0.53 1.14
C ASN A 79 -1.48 -0.18 1.91
N MET A 80 -0.42 0.25 1.22
CA MET A 80 0.83 0.68 1.88
C MET A 80 0.59 1.86 2.82
N ARG A 81 -0.13 2.90 2.36
CA ARG A 81 -0.47 4.07 3.18
C ARG A 81 -1.38 3.71 4.35
N ALA A 82 -2.36 2.83 4.15
CA ALA A 82 -3.25 2.40 5.22
C ALA A 82 -2.53 1.55 6.27
N ALA A 83 -1.66 0.63 5.83
CA ALA A 83 -0.81 -0.17 6.71
C ALA A 83 0.09 0.73 7.55
N ASP A 84 0.78 1.68 6.92
CA ASP A 84 1.68 2.61 7.60
C ASP A 84 0.96 3.42 8.68
N ARG A 85 -0.21 4.01 8.35
CA ARG A 85 -1.04 4.74 9.32
C ARG A 85 -1.48 3.84 10.49
N ALA A 86 -1.99 2.65 10.21
CA ALA A 86 -2.49 1.74 11.24
C ALA A 86 -1.36 1.26 12.18
N LEU A 87 -0.18 0.98 11.64
CA LEU A 87 0.98 0.57 12.43
C LEU A 87 1.53 1.70 13.30
N HIS A 88 1.57 2.94 12.80
CA HIS A 88 1.97 4.09 13.62
C HIS A 88 0.98 4.39 14.74
N VAL A 89 -0.33 4.23 14.50
CA VAL A 89 -1.34 4.33 15.56
C VAL A 89 -1.16 3.20 16.58
N ALA A 90 -0.94 1.97 16.13
CA ALA A 90 -0.67 0.84 17.02
C ALA A 90 0.60 1.04 17.87
N LEU A 91 1.64 1.67 17.31
CA LEU A 91 2.85 2.04 18.03
C LEU A 91 2.57 3.07 19.13
N ARG A 92 1.77 4.10 18.84
CA ARG A 92 1.37 5.10 19.83
C ARG A 92 0.56 4.47 20.97
N LEU A 93 -0.44 3.67 20.63
CA LEU A 93 -1.28 2.96 21.61
C LEU A 93 -0.44 1.99 22.47
N ALA A 94 0.61 1.40 21.90
CA ALA A 94 1.53 0.56 22.65
C ALA A 94 2.35 1.36 23.68
N ALA A 95 2.77 2.59 23.35
CA ALA A 95 3.46 3.48 24.27
C ALA A 95 2.56 4.03 25.39
N GLU A 96 1.26 4.15 25.12
CA GLU A 96 0.22 4.59 26.07
C GLU A 96 -0.40 3.42 26.87
N GLU A 97 0.11 2.19 26.70
CA GLU A 97 -0.38 0.97 27.37
C GLU A 97 -1.84 0.59 27.05
N HIS A 98 -2.41 1.10 25.97
CA HIS A 98 -3.75 0.75 25.45
C HIS A 98 -3.74 -0.58 24.68
N MET A 99 -3.53 -1.69 25.41
CA MET A 99 -3.24 -3.01 24.83
C MET A 99 -4.32 -3.58 23.90
N THR A 100 -5.60 -3.36 24.21
CA THR A 100 -6.74 -3.86 23.39
C THR A 100 -6.84 -3.14 22.06
N GLU A 101 -6.79 -1.82 22.08
CA GLU A 101 -6.85 -0.95 20.91
C GLU A 101 -5.61 -1.11 20.03
N ARG A 102 -4.43 -1.26 20.67
CA ARG A 102 -3.18 -1.65 20.00
C ARG A 102 -3.36 -2.93 19.20
N ALA A 103 -3.93 -3.99 19.81
CA ALA A 103 -4.11 -5.27 19.14
C ALA A 103 -5.05 -5.14 17.91
N ALA A 104 -6.13 -4.37 18.04
CA ALA A 104 -7.04 -4.10 16.93
C ALA A 104 -6.33 -3.37 15.78
N LYS A 105 -5.58 -2.30 16.08
CA LYS A 105 -4.84 -1.52 15.08
C LYS A 105 -3.67 -2.27 14.47
N LEU A 106 -2.98 -3.10 15.24
CA LEU A 106 -1.95 -4.00 14.72
C LEU A 106 -2.54 -5.04 13.75
N GLY A 107 -3.71 -5.61 14.08
CA GLY A 107 -4.44 -6.51 13.19
C GLY A 107 -4.81 -5.85 11.87
N GLU A 108 -5.34 -4.63 11.92
CA GLU A 108 -5.66 -3.81 10.75
C GLU A 108 -4.40 -3.52 9.91
N GLY A 109 -3.31 -3.09 10.53
CA GLY A 109 -2.03 -2.83 9.85
C GLY A 109 -1.46 -4.08 9.16
N ARG A 110 -1.50 -5.25 9.83
CA ARG A 110 -1.05 -6.53 9.26
C ARG A 110 -1.90 -6.98 8.07
N LYS A 111 -3.22 -6.75 8.10
CA LYS A 111 -4.12 -7.04 6.98
C LYS A 111 -3.69 -6.24 5.73
N TYR A 112 -3.57 -4.92 5.84
CA TYR A 112 -3.18 -4.08 4.70
C TYR A 112 -1.74 -4.33 4.25
N PHE A 113 -0.82 -4.59 5.19
CA PHE A 113 0.56 -4.95 4.86
C PHE A 113 0.61 -6.23 4.01
N SER A 114 -0.12 -7.28 4.43
CA SER A 114 -0.16 -8.56 3.70
C SER A 114 -0.74 -8.38 2.30
N LYS A 115 -1.78 -7.57 2.14
CA LYS A 115 -2.37 -7.24 0.85
C LYS A 115 -1.41 -6.42 -0.03
N ALA A 116 -0.72 -5.42 0.52
CA ALA A 116 0.30 -4.67 -0.22
C ALA A 116 1.41 -5.61 -0.73
N CYS A 117 1.87 -6.55 0.10
CA CYS A 117 2.86 -7.56 -0.29
C CYS A 117 2.40 -8.47 -1.43
N SER A 118 1.14 -8.93 -1.42
CA SER A 118 0.62 -9.77 -2.53
C SER A 118 0.43 -8.96 -3.82
N LEU A 119 0.16 -7.66 -3.71
CA LEU A 119 0.07 -6.75 -4.85
C LEU A 119 1.43 -6.35 -5.44
N GLY A 120 2.54 -6.69 -4.78
CA GLY A 120 3.89 -6.43 -5.28
C GLY A 120 4.59 -5.23 -4.64
N ALA A 121 4.25 -4.89 -3.39
CA ALA A 121 5.00 -3.86 -2.65
C ALA A 121 6.50 -4.17 -2.65
N GLY A 122 7.32 -3.13 -2.77
CA GLY A 122 8.78 -3.23 -2.84
C GLY A 122 9.43 -3.72 -1.55
N ASP A 123 10.66 -4.22 -1.65
CA ASP A 123 11.37 -4.86 -0.54
C ASP A 123 11.64 -3.92 0.64
N ASP A 124 11.87 -2.64 0.38
CA ASP A 124 12.11 -1.65 1.43
C ASP A 124 10.87 -1.46 2.31
N PHE A 125 9.68 -1.39 1.70
CA PHE A 125 8.42 -1.35 2.43
C PHE A 125 8.21 -2.63 3.24
N ARG A 126 8.50 -3.80 2.66
CA ARG A 126 8.37 -5.09 3.36
C ARG A 126 9.25 -5.14 4.61
N LYS A 127 10.53 -4.79 4.46
CA LYS A 127 11.50 -4.77 5.56
C LYS A 127 11.12 -3.74 6.63
N ALA A 128 10.73 -2.53 6.22
CA ALA A 128 10.32 -1.48 7.16
C ALA A 128 9.06 -1.86 7.93
N GLY A 129 8.02 -2.35 7.25
CA GLY A 129 6.77 -2.78 7.86
C GLY A 129 6.96 -3.96 8.81
N GLN A 130 7.77 -4.95 8.42
CA GLN A 130 8.08 -6.11 9.27
C GLN A 130 8.79 -5.69 10.56
N ARG A 131 9.82 -4.84 10.47
CA ARG A 131 10.53 -4.29 11.65
C ARG A 131 9.59 -3.49 12.55
N LEU A 132 8.70 -2.70 11.97
CA LEU A 132 7.73 -1.90 12.74
C LEU A 132 6.74 -2.81 13.49
N ILE A 133 6.21 -3.83 12.83
CA ILE A 133 5.34 -4.84 13.46
C ILE A 133 6.07 -5.53 14.62
N GLU A 134 7.32 -5.96 14.42
CA GLU A 134 8.13 -6.60 15.47
C GLU A 134 8.39 -5.67 16.66
N ASN A 135 8.72 -4.40 16.41
CA ASN A 135 8.91 -3.40 17.45
C ASN A 135 7.61 -3.18 18.26
N ILE A 136 6.47 -3.04 17.57
CA ILE A 136 5.17 -2.92 18.23
C ILE A 136 4.89 -4.15 19.09
N MET A 137 5.22 -5.36 18.62
CA MET A 137 4.98 -6.62 19.34
C MET A 137 5.88 -6.80 20.58
N MET A 138 7.18 -6.53 20.43
CA MET A 138 8.20 -6.91 21.42
C MET A 138 8.46 -5.84 22.48
N THR A 139 8.56 -4.58 22.06
CA THR A 139 8.94 -3.46 22.93
C THR A 139 7.80 -2.47 23.16
N GLY A 140 6.69 -2.59 22.42
CA GLY A 140 5.56 -1.68 22.51
C GLY A 140 5.91 -0.23 22.18
N GLY A 141 7.00 0.01 21.45
CA GLY A 141 7.53 1.37 21.23
C GLY A 141 8.09 2.07 22.47
N VAL A 142 8.20 1.38 23.61
CA VAL A 142 8.69 1.97 24.85
C VAL A 142 10.21 2.11 24.78
N GLN A 143 10.70 3.35 24.63
CA GLN A 143 12.06 3.68 25.05
C GLN A 143 12.12 3.53 26.56
N HIS A 144 12.82 2.51 27.04
CA HIS A 144 13.01 2.28 28.47
C HIS A 144 13.70 3.52 29.08
N LYS A 145 12.94 4.36 29.80
CA LYS A 145 13.50 5.50 30.56
C LYS A 145 14.13 4.97 31.85
N GLY A 146 15.32 4.41 31.72
CA GLY A 146 16.11 3.95 32.86
C GLY A 146 17.13 2.90 32.45
N PRO A 147 18.26 2.77 33.18
CA PRO A 147 19.26 1.76 32.90
C PRO A 147 18.60 0.39 32.94
N THR A 148 18.66 -0.34 31.83
CA THR A 148 18.28 -1.75 31.80
C THR A 148 19.15 -2.49 32.81
N ARG A 149 18.54 -3.42 33.54
CA ARG A 149 19.10 -4.21 34.66
C ARG A 149 20.36 -5.04 34.30
N ALA A 150 20.90 -4.87 33.09
CA ALA A 150 22.03 -5.59 32.52
C ALA A 150 23.40 -5.01 32.90
N LYS A 151 23.49 -3.82 33.52
CA LYS A 151 24.70 -3.45 34.27
C LYS A 151 24.46 -3.79 35.74
N PRO A 152 25.16 -4.80 36.31
CA PRO A 152 25.35 -4.83 37.75
C PRO A 152 25.95 -3.47 38.10
N GLY A 153 25.23 -2.66 38.89
CA GLY A 153 25.87 -1.48 39.47
C GLY A 153 27.13 -1.95 40.17
N ASP A 154 28.22 -1.21 40.03
CA ASP A 154 29.49 -1.40 40.75
C ASP A 154 29.28 -1.20 42.27
N PHE A 155 28.45 -2.05 42.87
CA PHE A 155 28.25 -2.19 44.31
C PHE A 155 29.20 -3.26 44.89
N ALA A 156 30.09 -3.81 44.06
CA ALA A 156 31.18 -4.64 44.55
C ALA A 156 32.08 -3.77 45.44
N PRO A 157 32.23 -4.07 46.74
CA PRO A 157 33.16 -3.33 47.59
C PRO A 157 34.56 -3.45 46.99
N ARG A 158 35.20 -2.30 46.75
CA ARG A 158 36.58 -2.26 46.25
C ARG A 158 37.46 -3.04 47.24
N ALA A 159 38.06 -4.13 46.77
CA ALA A 159 38.98 -4.91 47.59
C ALA A 159 40.11 -3.99 48.08
N PRO A 160 40.44 -3.98 49.38
CA PRO A 160 41.53 -3.17 49.89
C PRO A 160 42.86 -3.64 49.27
N ASN A 161 43.60 -2.70 48.68
CA ASN A 161 44.91 -2.91 48.07
C ASN A 161 45.86 -3.58 49.06
N ARG A 162 46.13 -4.88 48.86
CA ARG A 162 46.98 -5.70 49.72
C ARG A 162 48.48 -5.66 49.35
N ALA A 163 48.91 -4.59 48.67
CA ALA A 163 50.26 -4.47 48.13
C ALA A 163 50.94 -3.17 48.59
N LYS A 164 51.16 -3.03 49.90
CA LYS A 164 52.25 -2.24 50.50
C LYS A 164 52.54 -2.76 51.91
N THR A 165 53.41 -3.76 51.98
CA THR A 165 54.26 -4.07 53.15
C THR A 165 55.62 -4.43 52.59
#